data_AF-A0AAV2KDZ0-F1
#
_entry.id   AF-A0AAV2KDZ0-F1
#
_cell.length_a   1.000
_cell.length_b   1.000
_cell.length_c   1.000
_cell.angle_alpha   90.00
_cell.angle_beta   90.00
_cell.angle_gamma   90.00
#
_symmetry.space_group_name_H-M   'P 1'
#
loop_
_entity.id
_entity.type
_entity.pdbx_description
1 polymer ?
#
loop_
_entity_poly.entity_id
_entity_poly.type
_entity_poly.pdbx_seq_one_letter_code
_entity_poly.pdbx_strand_id
1 'polypeptide(L)'
;MLLRFGLILTPEAHDVEVFMVGSRAEVGQWETSRAVTMTASRQLVSLHEPCLWRGELRLSESEPWTQPFWFKFVKRVAGSFIFEGNGPAHDRVCAYDERNMVDGVYCHPIGHWIEATGHTDEMKHTTNFYFSVAGHKAMHFSRI
;
A
#
# COMPACT_ATOMS: atom_id res chain seq x y z
N MET A 1 19.11 6.86 2.41
CA MET A 1 18.72 5.62 1.70
C MET A 1 17.36 5.81 1.05
N LEU A 2 17.12 5.26 -0.16
CA LEU A 2 15.79 5.29 -0.79
C LEU A 2 15.05 3.97 -0.49
N LEU A 3 13.85 4.10 0.07
CA LEU A 3 12.94 2.99 0.34
C LEU A 3 11.75 3.08 -0.62
N ARG A 4 11.27 1.93 -1.09
CA ARG A 4 10.07 1.81 -1.91
C ARG A 4 9.08 0.88 -1.23
N PHE A 5 7.83 1.32 -1.18
CA PHE A 5 6.71 0.61 -0.59
C PHE A 5 5.65 0.34 -1.65
N GLY A 6 5.03 -0.84 -1.57
CA GLY A 6 3.95 -1.25 -2.46
C GLY A 6 2.74 -1.72 -1.66
N LEU A 7 1.55 -1.30 -2.12
CA LEU A 7 0.27 -1.71 -1.57
C LEU A 7 -0.66 -2.17 -2.70
N ILE A 8 -1.22 -3.36 -2.56
CA ILE A 8 -2.34 -3.83 -3.36
C ILE A 8 -3.65 -3.48 -2.66
N LEU A 9 -4.54 -2.79 -3.38
CA LEU A 9 -5.89 -2.46 -2.93
C LEU A 9 -6.88 -2.70 -4.07
N THR A 10 -8.07 -3.22 -3.76
CA THR A 10 -9.19 -3.19 -4.71
C THR A 10 -9.96 -1.91 -4.43
N PRO A 11 -9.95 -0.91 -5.33
CA PRO A 11 -10.52 0.40 -5.04
C PRO A 11 -12.04 0.35 -4.97
N GLU A 12 -12.62 1.02 -3.98
CA GLU A 12 -14.07 1.17 -3.84
C GLU A 12 -14.63 2.31 -4.71
N ALA A 13 -13.76 3.24 -5.13
CA ALA A 13 -14.07 4.40 -5.94
C ALA A 13 -12.90 4.77 -6.84
N HIS A 14 -13.18 5.47 -7.95
CA HIS A 14 -12.16 5.87 -8.93
C HIS A 14 -11.25 7.01 -8.46
N ASP A 15 -11.70 7.80 -7.48
CA ASP A 15 -11.00 8.95 -6.92
C ASP A 15 -10.25 8.62 -5.61
N VAL A 16 -10.05 7.33 -5.32
CA VAL A 16 -9.31 6.92 -4.13
C VAL A 16 -7.85 7.37 -4.22
N GLU A 17 -7.40 8.04 -3.16
CA GLU A 17 -5.99 8.39 -2.97
C GLU A 17 -5.41 7.50 -1.88
N VAL A 18 -4.15 7.12 -2.02
CA VAL A 18 -3.46 6.24 -1.06
C VAL A 18 -2.21 6.93 -0.57
N PHE A 19 -1.95 6.78 0.72
CA PHE A 19 -0.86 7.38 1.46
C PHE A 19 -0.20 6.36 2.38
N MET A 20 1.00 6.69 2.84
CA MET A 20 1.71 5.96 3.88
C MET A 20 2.08 6.90 5.01
N VAL A 21 1.83 6.48 6.24
CA VAL A 21 2.14 7.22 7.46
C VAL A 21 2.81 6.27 8.46
N GLY A 22 3.72 6.77 9.29
CA GLY A 22 4.39 5.92 10.27
C GLY A 22 5.14 6.67 11.35
N SER A 23 5.99 5.97 12.09
CA SER A 23 6.64 6.48 13.29
C SER A 23 7.82 7.43 13.01
N ARG A 24 8.45 7.35 11.82
CA ARG A 24 9.57 8.23 11.45
C ARG A 24 9.09 9.61 10.99
N ALA A 25 9.96 10.61 11.16
CA ALA A 25 9.72 11.98 10.70
C ALA A 25 9.39 12.06 9.21
N GLU A 26 10.11 11.29 8.39
CA GLU A 26 9.97 11.27 6.93
C GLU A 26 8.65 10.64 6.46
N VAL A 27 7.94 9.92 7.34
CA VAL A 27 6.61 9.35 7.10
C VAL A 27 5.53 9.97 7.99
N GLY A 28 5.80 11.17 8.50
CA GLY A 28 4.78 12.00 9.12
C GLY A 28 4.52 11.75 10.60
N GLN A 29 5.19 10.84 11.31
CA GLN A 29 4.97 10.56 12.75
C GLN A 29 3.48 10.39 13.10
N TRP A 30 2.77 9.56 12.34
CA TRP A 30 1.33 9.29 12.50
C TRP A 30 0.39 10.46 12.18
N GLU A 31 0.91 11.58 11.66
CA GLU A 31 0.13 12.74 11.21
C GLU A 31 -0.23 12.61 9.72
N THR A 32 -1.52 12.49 9.39
CA THR A 32 -1.99 12.26 8.01
C THR A 32 -1.75 13.46 7.10
N SER A 33 -1.70 14.68 7.64
CA SER A 33 -1.35 15.87 6.87
C SER A 33 0.11 15.88 6.38
N ARG A 34 0.96 14.99 6.91
CA ARG A 34 2.35 14.79 6.49
C ARG A 34 2.61 13.41 5.89
N ALA A 35 1.57 12.67 5.55
CA ALA A 35 1.70 11.34 4.99
C ALA A 35 2.34 11.37 3.60
N VAL A 36 3.09 10.32 3.28
CA VAL A 36 3.72 10.15 1.97
C VAL A 36 2.65 9.74 0.97
N THR A 37 2.47 10.51 -0.09
CA THR A 37 1.52 10.18 -1.15
C THR A 37 2.02 8.97 -1.95
N MET A 38 1.13 8.04 -2.27
CA MET A 38 1.40 6.91 -3.14
C MET A 38 0.78 7.12 -4.52
N THR A 39 1.43 6.60 -5.54
CA THR A 39 0.99 6.69 -6.93
C THR A 39 0.49 5.34 -7.41
N ALA A 40 -0.71 5.31 -7.98
CA ALA A 40 -1.22 4.12 -8.65
C ALA A 40 -0.30 3.75 -9.82
N SER A 41 0.05 2.47 -9.94
CA SER A 41 0.90 1.93 -11.02
C SER A 41 0.24 2.01 -12.41
N ARG A 42 -1.08 2.17 -12.44
CA ARG A 42 -1.89 2.31 -13.64
C ARG A 42 -3.13 3.14 -13.37
N GLN A 43 -3.78 3.58 -14.44
CA GLN A 43 -5.09 4.21 -14.37
C GLN A 43 -6.14 3.20 -13.88
N LEU A 44 -7.01 3.65 -12.97
CA LEU A 44 -8.09 2.83 -12.40
C LEU A 44 -9.25 2.73 -13.40
N VAL A 45 -9.18 1.72 -14.28
CA VAL A 45 -10.20 1.44 -15.30
C VAL A 45 -11.33 0.51 -14.80
N SER A 46 -11.12 -0.19 -13.68
CA SER A 46 -12.07 -1.13 -13.10
C SER A 46 -12.00 -1.05 -11.57
N LEU A 47 -13.16 -1.18 -10.91
CA LEU A 47 -13.27 -1.32 -9.46
C LEU A 47 -13.20 -2.79 -9.00
N HIS A 48 -13.16 -3.74 -9.94
CA HIS A 48 -13.00 -5.16 -9.64
C HIS A 48 -11.56 -5.63 -9.74
N GLU A 49 -10.70 -4.85 -10.41
CA GLU A 49 -9.31 -5.21 -10.57
C GLU A 49 -8.46 -4.58 -9.45
N PRO A 50 -7.71 -5.36 -8.67
CA PRO A 50 -6.81 -4.81 -7.68
C PRO A 50 -5.73 -3.98 -8.37
N CYS A 51 -5.34 -2.85 -7.78
CA CYS A 51 -4.27 -2.00 -8.30
C CYS A 51 -3.09 -1.99 -7.31
N LEU A 52 -1.89 -1.80 -7.84
CA LEU A 52 -0.69 -1.56 -7.04
C LEU A 52 -0.47 -0.06 -6.91
N TRP A 53 -0.41 0.44 -5.69
CA TRP A 53 0.09 1.78 -5.37
C TRP A 53 1.54 1.69 -4.90
N ARG A 54 2.36 2.65 -5.31
CA ARG A 54 3.78 2.72 -4.96
C ARG A 54 4.09 4.06 -4.31
N GLY A 55 4.84 4.01 -3.22
CA GLY A 55 5.37 5.18 -2.53
C GLY A 55 6.88 5.06 -2.39
N GLU A 56 7.58 6.18 -2.51
CA GLU A 56 9.02 6.25 -2.28
C GLU A 56 9.31 7.17 -1.11
N LEU A 57 10.26 6.76 -0.28
CA LEU A 57 10.64 7.43 0.94
C LEU A 57 12.16 7.55 0.99
N ARG A 58 12.68 8.77 1.06
CA ARG A 58 14.10 9.00 1.29
C ARG A 58 14.32 9.20 2.78
N LEU A 59 14.97 8.22 3.42
CA LEU A 59 15.38 8.35 4.82
C LEU A 59 16.58 9.29 4.93
N SER A 60 16.51 10.19 5.91
CA SER A 60 17.59 11.09 6.30
C SER A 60 18.72 10.33 7.01
N GLU A 61 19.87 10.98 7.15
CA GLU A 61 21.05 10.41 7.81
C GLU A 61 20.99 10.51 9.35
N SER A 62 19.97 11.17 9.92
CA SER A 62 19.88 11.39 11.38
C SER A 62 19.63 10.12 12.17
N GLU A 63 18.97 9.13 11.57
CA GLU A 63 18.74 7.81 12.17
C GLU A 63 19.19 6.73 11.16
N PRO A 64 19.80 5.62 11.62
CA PRO A 64 20.19 4.52 10.75
C PRO A 64 19.01 4.05 9.89
N TRP A 65 19.24 3.95 8.59
CA TRP A 65 18.21 3.49 7.64
C TRP A 65 17.86 2.01 7.82
N THR A 66 18.67 1.26 8.57
CA THR A 66 18.42 -0.13 8.97
C THR A 66 17.59 -0.26 10.25
N GLN A 67 17.36 0.84 10.98
CA GLN A 67 16.59 0.81 12.22
C GLN A 67 15.12 0.51 11.92
N PRO A 68 14.49 -0.48 12.60
CA PRO A 68 13.09 -0.78 12.40
C PRO A 68 12.19 0.41 12.72
N PHE A 69 11.15 0.59 11.92
CA PHE A 69 10.10 1.56 12.20
C PHE A 69 8.72 1.02 11.83
N TRP A 70 7.68 1.62 12.40
CA TRP A 70 6.30 1.21 12.18
C TRP A 70 5.61 2.13 11.18
N PHE A 71 4.69 1.58 10.41
CA PHE A 71 3.91 2.35 9.43
C PHE A 71 2.57 1.68 9.15
N LYS A 72 1.69 2.43 8.50
CA LYS A 72 0.42 1.98 7.94
C LYS A 72 0.14 2.68 6.62
N PHE A 73 -0.64 2.00 5.79
CA PHE A 73 -1.29 2.65 4.67
C PHE A 73 -2.60 3.32 5.10
N VAL A 74 -2.92 4.41 4.42
CA VAL A 74 -4.13 5.20 4.64
C VAL A 74 -4.72 5.51 3.28
N LYS A 75 -6.03 5.38 3.13
CA LYS A 75 -6.74 5.83 1.93
C LYS A 75 -7.56 7.08 2.24
N ARG A 76 -7.72 7.95 1.25
CA ARG A 76 -8.69 9.05 1.30
C ARG A 76 -9.81 8.78 0.32
N VAL A 77 -11.03 8.77 0.83
CA VAL A 77 -12.26 8.57 0.04
C VAL A 77 -13.23 9.67 0.45
N ALA A 78 -13.76 10.43 -0.53
CA ALA A 78 -14.65 11.56 -0.29
C ALA A 78 -14.13 12.53 0.79
N GLY A 79 -12.83 12.81 0.79
CA GLY A 79 -12.16 13.72 1.74
C GLY A 79 -11.87 13.13 3.12
N SER A 80 -12.33 11.92 3.44
CA SER A 80 -12.12 11.27 4.74
C SER A 80 -10.93 10.30 4.70
N PHE A 81 -10.05 10.37 5.70
CA PHE A 81 -8.94 9.42 5.85
C PHE A 81 -9.40 8.15 6.56
N ILE A 82 -9.07 7.01 5.98
CA ILE A 82 -9.36 5.68 6.49
C ILE A 82 -8.03 4.95 6.61
N PHE A 83 -7.67 4.56 7.83
CA PHE A 83 -6.47 3.75 8.08
C PHE A 83 -6.74 2.28 7.75
N GLU A 84 -5.71 1.56 7.34
CA GLU A 84 -5.78 0.10 7.29
C GLU A 84 -5.79 -0.52 8.69
N GLY A 85 -6.40 -1.70 8.78
CA GLY A 85 -6.56 -2.43 10.03
C GLY A 85 -7.39 -1.66 11.05
N ASN A 86 -7.20 -2.04 12.31
CA ASN A 86 -7.85 -1.38 13.45
C ASN A 86 -6.87 -1.26 14.63
N GLY A 87 -6.51 -0.02 14.96
CA GLY A 87 -5.58 0.28 16.05
C GLY A 87 -4.13 -0.21 15.83
N PRO A 88 -3.25 -0.01 16.84
CA PRO A 88 -1.81 -0.25 16.72
C PRO A 88 -1.42 -1.72 16.52
N ALA A 89 -2.28 -2.66 16.87
CA ALA A 89 -2.03 -4.09 16.70
C ALA A 89 -1.82 -4.51 15.24
N HIS A 90 -2.25 -3.67 14.30
CA HIS A 90 -2.11 -3.86 12.85
C HIS A 90 -1.06 -2.93 12.23
N ASP A 91 -0.24 -2.25 13.04
CA ASP A 91 0.89 -1.48 12.50
C ASP A 91 1.87 -2.44 11.82
N ARG A 92 2.27 -2.11 10.59
CA ARG A 92 3.31 -2.86 9.89
C ARG A 92 4.66 -2.46 10.42
N VAL A 93 5.62 -3.38 10.36
CA VAL A 93 7.01 -3.11 10.72
C VAL A 93 7.91 -3.19 9.49
N CYS A 94 8.66 -2.12 9.24
CA CYS A 94 9.76 -2.14 8.28
C CYS A 94 11.05 -2.48 9.02
N ALA A 95 11.31 -3.78 9.20
CA ALA A 95 12.60 -4.26 9.67
C ALA A 95 13.54 -4.48 8.47
N TYR A 96 14.81 -4.12 8.60
CA TYR A 96 15.80 -4.27 7.54
C TYR A 96 16.08 -5.75 7.25
N ASP A 97 16.03 -6.09 5.97
CA ASP A 97 16.46 -7.37 5.41
C ASP A 97 17.20 -7.10 4.11
N GLU A 98 18.47 -7.50 4.02
CA GLU A 98 19.31 -7.23 2.84
C GLU A 98 18.73 -7.80 1.54
N ARG A 99 17.90 -8.86 1.62
CA ARG A 99 17.25 -9.48 0.47
C ARG A 99 16.24 -8.57 -0.22
N ASN A 100 15.81 -7.52 0.46
CA ASN A 100 14.90 -6.51 -0.07
C ASN A 100 15.62 -5.42 -0.88
N MET A 101 16.95 -5.47 -1.02
CA MET A 101 17.69 -4.53 -1.85
C MET A 101 17.54 -4.89 -3.34
N VAL A 102 17.06 -3.93 -4.13
CA VAL A 102 16.91 -4.04 -5.59
C VAL A 102 17.56 -2.80 -6.21
N ASP A 103 18.66 -2.99 -6.94
CA ASP A 103 19.40 -1.92 -7.63
C ASP A 103 19.70 -0.69 -6.74
N GLY A 104 20.08 -0.93 -5.48
CA GLY A 104 20.40 0.13 -4.50
C GLY A 104 19.20 0.78 -3.82
N VAL A 105 17.98 0.30 -4.09
CA VAL A 105 16.73 0.73 -3.43
C VAL A 105 16.25 -0.37 -2.51
N TYR A 106 15.89 -0.04 -1.26
CA TYR A 106 15.27 -0.98 -0.35
C TYR A 106 13.77 -1.11 -0.67
N CYS A 107 13.34 -2.25 -1.21
CA CYS A 107 11.95 -2.50 -1.56
C CYS A 107 11.26 -3.32 -0.45
N HIS A 108 10.43 -2.67 0.36
CA HIS A 108 9.62 -3.39 1.35
C HIS A 108 8.64 -4.34 0.63
N PRO A 109 8.39 -5.56 1.16
CA PRO A 109 7.45 -6.49 0.55
C PRO A 109 6.10 -5.82 0.25
N ILE A 110 5.58 -6.10 -0.95
CA ILE A 110 4.27 -5.58 -1.35
C ILE A 110 3.22 -6.21 -0.44
N GLY A 111 2.46 -5.38 0.26
CA GLY A 111 1.36 -5.81 1.12
C GLY A 111 0.00 -5.69 0.43
N HIS A 112 -0.99 -6.42 0.91
CA HIS A 112 -2.40 -6.17 0.63
C HIS A 112 -3.01 -5.28 1.71
N TRP A 113 -3.99 -4.45 1.35
CA TRP A 113 -4.75 -3.64 2.30
C TRP A 113 -5.28 -4.51 3.44
N ILE A 114 -5.05 -4.09 4.68
CA ILE A 114 -5.60 -4.77 5.86
C ILE A 114 -6.97 -4.18 6.15
N GLU A 115 -8.01 -5.01 6.12
CA GLU A 115 -9.37 -4.61 6.47
C GLU A 115 -9.50 -4.35 7.98
N ALA A 116 -10.58 -3.69 8.40
CA ALA A 116 -10.82 -3.36 9.82
C ALA A 116 -10.81 -4.59 10.76
N THR A 117 -11.01 -5.79 10.22
CA THR A 117 -10.94 -7.07 10.93
C THR A 117 -9.50 -7.54 11.20
N GLY A 118 -8.50 -6.94 10.54
CA GLY A 118 -7.11 -7.37 10.57
C GLY A 118 -6.73 -8.34 9.44
N HIS A 119 -7.68 -8.75 8.61
CA HIS A 119 -7.43 -9.65 7.47
C HIS A 119 -7.25 -8.88 6.16
N THR A 120 -6.50 -9.46 5.23
CA THR A 120 -6.31 -8.91 3.88
C THR A 120 -7.37 -9.37 2.88
N ASP A 121 -8.18 -10.37 3.24
CA ASP A 121 -9.25 -10.92 2.41
C ASP A 121 -8.81 -11.32 0.98
N GLU A 122 -7.53 -11.67 0.77
CA GLU A 122 -6.94 -11.92 -0.56
C GLU A 122 -7.72 -12.93 -1.40
N MET A 123 -8.22 -14.01 -0.76
CA MET A 123 -9.05 -15.02 -1.42
C MET A 123 -10.37 -14.43 -1.95
N LYS A 124 -11.02 -13.58 -1.17
CA LYS A 124 -12.26 -12.89 -1.56
C LYS A 124 -12.00 -11.93 -2.72
N HIS A 125 -10.93 -11.14 -2.67
CA HIS A 125 -10.56 -10.22 -3.75
C HIS A 125 -10.27 -10.97 -5.07
N THR A 126 -9.49 -12.05 -4.98
CA THR A 126 -9.16 -12.89 -6.14
C THR A 126 -10.42 -13.52 -6.74
N THR A 127 -11.31 -14.02 -5.89
CA THR A 127 -12.59 -14.63 -6.30
C THR A 127 -13.50 -13.60 -6.96
N ASN A 128 -13.62 -12.41 -6.39
CA ASN A 128 -14.40 -11.31 -6.95
C ASN A 128 -13.88 -10.87 -8.33
N PHE A 129 -12.55 -10.74 -8.47
CA PHE A 129 -11.94 -10.43 -9.76
C PHE A 129 -12.28 -11.50 -10.80
N TYR A 130 -12.08 -12.78 -10.48
CA TYR A 130 -12.41 -13.88 -11.38
C TYR A 130 -13.89 -13.87 -11.80
N PHE A 131 -14.82 -13.75 -10.84
CA PHE A 131 -16.24 -13.70 -11.15
C PHE A 131 -16.64 -12.48 -11.98
N SER A 132 -15.96 -11.34 -11.82
CA SER A 132 -16.19 -10.17 -12.67
C SER A 132 -15.86 -10.45 -14.13
N VAL A 133 -14.75 -11.15 -14.41
CA VAL A 133 -14.35 -11.53 -15.77
C VAL A 133 -15.29 -12.59 -16.34
N ALA A 134 -15.54 -13.65 -15.56
CA ALA A 134 -16.40 -14.76 -15.97
C ALA A 134 -17.86 -14.33 -16.21
N GLY A 135 -18.39 -13.44 -15.37
CA GLY A 135 -19.75 -12.91 -15.48
C GLY A 135 -20.00 -12.14 -16.78
N HIS A 136 -18.97 -11.51 -17.33
CA HIS A 136 -19.02 -10.84 -18.64
C HIS A 136 -18.64 -11.76 -19.82
N LYS A 137 -18.36 -13.05 -19.56
CA LYS A 137 -17.80 -13.98 -20.55
C LYS A 137 -16.57 -13.40 -21.27
N ALA A 138 -15.77 -12.64 -20.51
CA ALA A 138 -14.63 -11.90 -21.03
C ALA A 138 -13.32 -12.67 -20.83
N MET A 139 -12.24 -12.16 -21.43
CA MET A 139 -10.87 -12.56 -21.14
C MET A 139 -10.12 -11.33 -20.65
N HIS A 140 -9.41 -11.46 -19.53
CA HIS A 140 -8.54 -10.42 -19.00
C HIS A 140 -7.08 -10.86 -19.15
N PHE A 141 -6.23 -9.97 -19.67
CA PHE A 141 -4.82 -10.27 -19.93
C PHE A 141 -3.96 -9.01 -19.77
N SER A 142 -2.69 -9.23 -19.46
CA SER A 142 -1.68 -8.19 -19.30
C SER A 142 -0.47 -8.49 -20.16
N ARG A 143 0.15 -7.46 -20.73
CA ARG A 143 1.49 -7.56 -21.31
C ARG A 143 2.51 -7.42 -20.17
N ILE A 144 3.44 -8.38 -20.08
CA ILE A 144 4.55 -8.37 -19.13
C ILE A 144 5.74 -7.62 -19.73
#